data_AF-A0A9Q0ZUF4-F1
#
_entry.id   AF-A0A9Q0ZUF4-F1
#
_cell.length_a   1.000
_cell.length_b   1.000
_cell.length_c   1.000
_cell.angle_alpha   90.00
_cell.angle_beta   90.00
_cell.angle_gamma   90.00
#
_symmetry.space_group_name_H-M   'P 1'
#
loop_
_entity.id
_entity.type
_entity.pdbx_description
1 polymer ?
#
loop_
_entity_poly.entity_id
_entity_poly.type
_entity_poly.pdbx_seq_one_letter_code
_entity_poly.pdbx_strand_id
1 'polypeptide(L)'
;MSMLQKMAELMEYSHLLDLADECEDPYMRLVYSASFFVSVYYAFQRTWKPFNPILGETYELANHGGLTFIAEQVSHHPPISAGHAENEHFTYDITSKVKTKFLGNSIEIYPLGR
;
A
#
# COMPACT_ATOMS: atom_id res chain seq x y z
N MET A 1 -4.62 -3.23 -14.42
CA MET A 1 -4.41 -3.26 -12.96
C MET A 1 -5.27 -2.19 -12.31
N SER A 2 -6.10 -2.56 -11.32
CA SER A 2 -6.93 -1.60 -10.57
C SER A 2 -6.16 -0.96 -9.41
N MET A 3 -6.69 0.10 -8.80
CA MET A 3 -6.07 0.72 -7.61
C MET A 3 -5.87 -0.29 -6.46
N LEU A 4 -6.76 -1.28 -6.31
CA LEU A 4 -6.65 -2.28 -5.24
C LEU A 4 -5.43 -3.18 -5.43
N GLN A 5 -5.20 -3.63 -6.67
CA GLN A 5 -3.98 -4.35 -7.03
C GLN A 5 -2.74 -3.47 -6.88
N LYS A 6 -2.86 -2.16 -7.15
CA LYS A 6 -1.76 -1.20 -6.96
C LYS A 6 -1.38 -1.05 -5.48
N MET A 7 -2.34 -1.13 -4.57
CA MET A 7 -2.08 -1.12 -3.12
C MET A 7 -1.36 -2.39 -2.66
N ALA A 8 -1.67 -3.55 -3.25
CA ALA A 8 -0.99 -4.79 -2.90
C ALA A 8 0.52 -4.77 -3.20
N GLU A 9 0.97 -3.97 -4.18
CA GLU A 9 2.39 -3.80 -4.48
C GLU A 9 3.20 -3.17 -3.34
N LEU A 10 2.55 -2.50 -2.39
CA LEU A 10 3.21 -2.00 -1.18
C LEU A 10 3.84 -3.15 -0.38
N MET A 11 3.29 -4.36 -0.52
CA MET A 11 3.71 -5.55 0.21
C MET A 11 4.88 -6.30 -0.44
N GLU A 12 5.41 -5.85 -1.58
CA GLU A 12 6.52 -6.51 -2.29
C GLU A 12 7.76 -6.74 -1.37
N TYR A 13 8.01 -5.79 -0.47
CA TYR A 13 9.15 -5.83 0.45
C TYR A 13 8.70 -6.04 1.91
N SER A 14 7.57 -6.71 2.14
CA SER A 14 7.01 -6.94 3.48
C SER A 14 7.95 -7.70 4.42
N HIS A 15 8.86 -8.53 3.90
CA HIS A 15 9.87 -9.24 4.69
C HIS A 15 10.76 -8.30 5.54
N LEU A 16 10.85 -7.01 5.19
CA LEU A 16 11.53 -6.02 6.02
C LEU A 16 10.84 -5.82 7.37
N LEU A 17 9.52 -5.98 7.43
CA LEU A 17 8.77 -5.92 8.68
C LEU A 17 8.97 -7.18 9.54
N ASP A 18 9.13 -8.34 8.91
CA ASP A 18 9.49 -9.58 9.61
C ASP A 18 10.87 -9.44 10.27
N LEU A 19 11.86 -8.94 9.52
CA LEU A 19 13.19 -8.61 10.07
C LEU A 19 13.13 -7.55 11.18
N ALA A 20 12.15 -6.63 11.13
CA ALA A 20 11.97 -5.62 12.16
C ALA A 20 11.45 -6.25 13.46
N ASP A 21 10.49 -7.17 13.38
CA ASP A 21 9.94 -7.92 14.53
C ASP A 21 11.00 -8.80 15.19
N GLU A 22 11.79 -9.52 14.40
CA GLU A 22 12.87 -10.39 14.89
C GLU A 22 14.07 -9.61 15.49
N CYS A 23 14.15 -8.30 15.26
CA CYS A 23 15.28 -7.49 15.68
C CYS A 23 15.19 -7.02 17.14
N GLU A 24 16.11 -7.50 17.97
CA GLU A 24 16.23 -7.08 19.37
C GLU A 24 16.66 -5.61 19.52
N ASP A 25 17.58 -5.13 18.67
CA ASP A 25 18.07 -3.74 18.72
C ASP A 25 17.00 -2.76 18.23
N PRO A 26 16.47 -1.87 19.11
CA PRO A 26 15.43 -0.92 18.73
C PRO A 26 15.85 0.04 17.62
N TYR A 27 17.13 0.35 17.46
CA TYR A 27 17.58 1.25 16.39
C TYR A 27 17.56 0.55 15.03
N MET A 28 18.04 -0.69 14.97
CA MET A 28 17.98 -1.50 13.75
C MET A 28 16.54 -1.87 13.37
N ARG A 29 15.67 -2.15 14.34
CA ARG A 29 14.22 -2.33 14.09
C ARG A 29 13.61 -1.11 13.39
N LEU A 30 13.98 0.10 13.81
CA LEU A 30 13.54 1.33 13.16
C LEU A 30 14.09 1.44 11.73
N VAL A 31 15.35 1.06 11.49
CA VAL A 31 15.96 1.05 10.15
C VAL A 31 15.18 0.14 9.20
N TYR A 32 14.82 -1.07 9.64
CA TYR A 32 14.02 -2.00 8.82
C TYR A 32 12.62 -1.44 8.53
N SER A 33 11.93 -0.96 9.57
CA SER A 33 10.60 -0.36 9.44
C SER A 33 10.61 0.84 8.49
N ALA A 34 11.59 1.74 8.63
CA ALA A 34 11.74 2.89 7.75
C ALA A 34 12.09 2.48 6.32
N SER A 35 12.92 1.45 6.13
CA SER A 35 13.26 0.94 4.80
C SER A 35 12.02 0.41 4.06
N PHE A 36 11.12 -0.29 4.76
CA PHE A 36 9.83 -0.71 4.20
C PHE A 36 8.98 0.48 3.72
N PHE A 37 8.86 1.53 4.54
CA PHE A 37 8.10 2.72 4.15
C PHE A 37 8.75 3.53 3.02
N VAL A 38 10.05 3.37 2.77
CA VAL A 38 10.74 3.96 1.62
C VAL A 38 10.59 3.08 0.37
N SER A 39 10.57 1.75 0.51
CA SER A 39 10.49 0.84 -0.63
C SER A 39 9.18 0.98 -1.43
N VAL A 40 8.10 1.48 -0.81
CA VAL A 40 6.83 1.78 -1.50
C VAL A 40 7.00 2.72 -2.70
N TYR A 41 8.04 3.56 -2.72
CA TYR A 41 8.32 4.45 -3.85
C TYR A 41 8.75 3.71 -5.12
N TYR A 42 9.23 2.47 -4.99
CA TYR A 42 9.46 1.59 -6.13
C TYR A 42 8.17 1.34 -6.91
N ALA A 43 7.03 1.17 -6.23
CA ALA A 43 5.74 1.00 -6.88
C ALA A 43 5.36 2.24 -7.72
N PHE A 44 5.82 3.45 -7.37
CA PHE A 44 5.49 4.68 -8.10
C PHE A 44 6.30 4.92 -9.39
N GLN A 45 7.22 4.03 -9.77
CA GLN A 45 7.98 4.14 -11.03
C GLN A 45 7.09 4.12 -12.29
N ARG A 46 5.87 3.56 -12.19
CA ARG A 46 4.93 3.45 -13.32
C ARG A 46 3.97 4.64 -13.35
N THR A 47 4.08 5.44 -14.40
CA THR A 47 3.28 6.66 -14.63
C THR A 47 1.87 6.40 -15.19
N TRP A 48 1.51 5.15 -15.43
CA TRP A 48 0.22 4.78 -15.99
C TRP A 48 -0.88 4.87 -14.95
N LYS A 49 -2.00 5.50 -15.31
CA LYS A 49 -3.18 5.59 -14.46
C LYS A 49 -3.79 4.18 -14.27
N PRO A 50 -3.87 3.66 -13.04
CA PRO A 50 -4.57 2.40 -12.77
C PRO A 50 -6.08 2.56 -12.99
N PHE A 51 -6.78 1.44 -13.16
CA PHE A 51 -8.23 1.46 -13.24
C PHE A 51 -8.82 1.95 -11.91
N ASN A 52 -9.81 2.85 -12.00
CA ASN A 52 -10.58 3.29 -10.85
C ASN A 52 -11.55 2.16 -10.46
N PRO A 53 -11.42 1.54 -9.29
CA PRO A 53 -12.27 0.42 -8.92
C PRO A 53 -13.74 0.84 -8.81
N ILE A 54 -14.65 -0.11 -9.09
CA ILE A 54 -16.08 0.10 -8.80
C ILE A 54 -16.33 0.00 -7.29
N LEU A 55 -17.42 0.62 -6.81
CA LEU A 55 -17.80 0.51 -5.39
C LEU A 55 -18.02 -0.96 -5.01
N GLY A 56 -17.40 -1.41 -3.92
CA GLY A 56 -17.44 -2.80 -3.48
C GLY A 56 -16.57 -3.76 -4.29
N GLU A 57 -15.76 -3.29 -5.24
CA GLU A 57 -14.71 -4.11 -5.84
C GLU A 57 -13.74 -4.55 -4.74
N THR A 58 -13.34 -5.82 -4.76
CA THR A 58 -12.37 -6.40 -3.83
C THR A 58 -11.16 -6.96 -4.57
N TYR A 59 -10.03 -7.01 -3.88
CA TYR A 59 -8.84 -7.71 -4.32
C TYR A 59 -8.20 -8.44 -3.15
N GLU A 60 -7.70 -9.66 -3.40
CA GLU A 60 -6.94 -10.44 -2.42
C GLU A 60 -5.61 -10.89 -3.02
N LEU A 61 -4.59 -10.93 -2.16
CA LEU A 61 -3.30 -11.55 -2.40
C LEU A 61 -3.05 -12.52 -1.24
N ALA A 62 -3.25 -13.81 -1.50
CA ALA A 62 -3.13 -14.85 -0.47
C ALA A 62 -1.77 -15.53 -0.51
N ASN A 63 -1.21 -15.78 0.67
CA ASN A 63 0.02 -16.57 0.89
C ASN A 63 1.22 -16.07 0.07
N HIS A 64 1.41 -14.75 -0.02
CA HIS A 64 2.58 -14.16 -0.65
C HIS A 64 3.74 -14.12 0.36
N GLY A 65 4.49 -15.22 0.45
CA GLY A 65 5.57 -15.35 1.44
C GLY A 65 5.04 -15.37 2.87
N GLY A 66 3.89 -16.02 3.12
CA GLY A 66 3.23 -16.05 4.43
C GLY A 66 2.32 -14.86 4.73
N LEU A 67 2.34 -13.81 3.88
CA LEU A 67 1.45 -12.66 4.00
C LEU A 67 0.11 -12.90 3.31
N THR A 68 -0.97 -12.44 3.96
CA THR A 68 -2.28 -12.25 3.32
C THR A 68 -2.60 -10.77 3.24
N PHE A 69 -3.06 -10.30 2.09
CA PHE A 69 -3.54 -8.93 1.88
C PHE A 69 -4.94 -8.93 1.26
N ILE A 70 -5.84 -8.11 1.79
CA ILE A 70 -7.17 -7.87 1.26
C ILE A 70 -7.37 -6.36 1.06
N ALA A 71 -8.13 -5.98 0.03
CA ALA A 71 -8.52 -4.60 -0.19
C ALA A 71 -9.92 -4.50 -0.78
N GLU A 72 -10.62 -3.41 -0.46
CA GLU A 72 -11.96 -3.08 -0.96
C GLU A 72 -12.04 -1.60 -1.34
N GLN A 73 -12.75 -1.31 -2.43
CA GLN A 73 -13.19 0.04 -2.74
C GLN A 73 -14.42 0.43 -1.90
N VAL A 74 -14.17 1.03 -0.74
CA VAL A 74 -15.20 1.37 0.26
C VAL A 74 -16.00 2.65 -0.06
N SER A 75 -15.51 3.48 -0.99
CA SER A 75 -16.24 4.69 -1.44
C SER A 75 -15.88 5.05 -2.88
N HIS A 76 -16.83 5.59 -3.64
CA HIS A 76 -16.60 6.06 -5.02
C HIS A 76 -16.60 7.60 -5.14
N HIS A 77 -17.30 8.30 -4.24
CA HIS A 77 -17.38 9.77 -4.22
C HIS A 77 -17.19 10.31 -2.79
N PRO A 78 -15.95 10.62 -2.37
CA PRO A 78 -14.70 10.50 -3.13
C PRO A 78 -14.23 9.04 -3.27
N PRO A 79 -13.35 8.71 -4.24
CA PRO A 79 -12.78 7.37 -4.35
C PRO A 79 -11.87 7.09 -3.14
N ILE A 80 -12.21 6.06 -2.38
CA ILE A 80 -11.44 5.56 -1.24
C ILE A 80 -11.38 4.05 -1.32
N SER A 81 -10.17 3.52 -1.21
CA SER A 81 -9.91 2.10 -1.03
C SER A 81 -9.36 1.86 0.37
N ALA A 82 -9.76 0.76 1.01
CA ALA A 82 -9.18 0.29 2.26
C ALA A 82 -8.43 -1.02 2.00
N GLY A 83 -7.32 -1.24 2.69
CA GLY A 83 -6.53 -2.45 2.61
C GLY A 83 -6.05 -2.90 3.99
N HIS A 84 -5.90 -4.20 4.14
CA HIS A 84 -5.44 -4.86 5.36
C HIS A 84 -4.47 -5.97 4.97
N ALA A 85 -3.31 -6.01 5.60
CA ALA A 85 -2.31 -7.05 5.45
C ALA A 85 -1.96 -7.65 6.81
N GLU A 86 -1.79 -8.96 6.87
CA GLU A 86 -1.36 -9.65 8.08
C GLU A 86 -0.52 -10.89 7.80
N ASN A 87 0.45 -11.14 8.68
CA ASN A 87 1.17 -12.39 8.82
C ASN A 87 1.45 -12.64 10.33
N GLU A 88 2.34 -13.59 10.65
CA GLU A 88 2.67 -13.92 12.05
C GLU A 88 3.46 -12.81 12.77
N HIS A 89 4.07 -11.86 12.04
CA HIS A 89 4.97 -10.83 12.58
C HIS A 89 4.31 -9.45 12.68
N PHE A 90 3.42 -9.10 11.75
CA PHE A 90 2.84 -7.76 11.70
C PHE A 90 1.41 -7.73 11.15
N THR A 91 0.75 -6.61 11.45
CA THR A 91 -0.50 -6.20 10.82
C THR A 91 -0.32 -4.80 10.22
N TYR A 92 -0.83 -4.59 9.03
CA TYR A 92 -0.74 -3.34 8.29
C TYR A 92 -2.08 -2.94 7.68
N ASP A 93 -2.65 -1.85 8.19
CA ASP A 93 -3.85 -1.22 7.64
C ASP A 93 -3.48 0.02 6.83
N ILE A 94 -4.13 0.19 5.68
CA ILE A 94 -3.94 1.37 4.83
C ILE A 94 -5.25 1.84 4.21
N THR A 95 -5.38 3.16 4.11
CA THR A 95 -6.43 3.79 3.30
C THR A 95 -5.82 4.58 2.14
N SER A 96 -6.32 4.33 0.92
CA SER A 96 -5.95 5.10 -0.27
C SER A 96 -7.07 6.05 -0.64
N LYS A 97 -6.89 7.35 -0.35
CA LYS A 97 -7.72 8.42 -0.90
C LYS A 97 -6.82 9.39 -1.67
N VAL A 98 -6.75 9.17 -2.98
CA VAL A 98 -5.92 9.99 -3.86
C VAL A 98 -6.71 11.20 -4.35
N LYS A 99 -6.20 12.40 -4.07
CA LYS A 99 -6.66 13.64 -4.69
C LYS A 99 -5.63 14.08 -5.73
N THR A 100 -6.07 14.32 -6.97
CA THR A 100 -5.18 14.81 -8.03
C THR A 100 -5.50 16.24 -8.41
N LYS A 101 -4.48 17.01 -8.80
CA LYS A 101 -4.64 18.37 -9.33
C LYS A 101 -3.77 18.53 -10.57
N PHE A 102 -4.38 18.91 -11.69
CA PHE A 102 -3.66 19.28 -12.90
C PHE A 102 -3.26 20.75 -12.83
N LEU A 103 -1.97 21.03 -13.00
CA LEU A 103 -1.38 22.38 -12.89
C LEU A 103 -1.03 23.00 -14.25
N GLY A 104 -1.44 22.36 -15.35
CA GLY A 104 -1.15 22.81 -16.72
C GLY A 104 -0.03 22.03 -17.38
N ASN A 105 1.12 21.88 -16.73
CA ASN A 105 2.25 21.08 -17.22
C ASN A 105 2.65 19.92 -16.30
N SER A 106 2.00 19.78 -15.15
CA SER A 106 2.23 18.71 -14.18
C SER A 106 0.93 18.26 -13.54
N ILE A 107 0.96 17.07 -12.93
CA ILE A 107 -0.10 16.53 -12.09
C ILE A 107 0.47 16.33 -10.70
N GLU A 108 -0.14 16.96 -9.71
CA GLU A 108 0.14 16.66 -8.31
C GLU A 108 -0.77 15.56 -7.81
N ILE A 109 -0.19 14.61 -7.08
CA ILE A 109 -0.87 13.48 -6.47
C ILE A 109 -0.76 13.66 -4.96
N TYR A 110 -1.91 13.84 -4.31
CA TYR A 110 -2.01 13.97 -2.87
C TYR A 110 -2.58 12.67 -2.29
N PRO A 111 -1.74 11.80 -1.71
CA PRO A 111 -2.23 10.68 -0.92
C PRO A 111 -2.78 11.21 0.40
N LEU A 112 -4.10 11.15 0.56
CA LEU A 112 -4.79 11.46 1.80
C LEU A 112 -5.14 10.12 2.44
N GLY A 113 -4.79 9.91 3.70
CA GLY A 113 -5.00 8.61 4.34
C GLY A 113 -3.95 8.36 5.41
N ARG A 114 -4.26 7.40 6.27
CA ARG A 114 -3.30 6.78 7.19
C ARG A 114 -2.91 5.42 6.63
#